data_AF-A0A7L1HN87-F1
#
_entry.id   AF-A0A7L1HN87-F1
#
_cell.length_a   1.000
_cell.length_b   1.000
_cell.length_c   1.000
_cell.angle_alpha   90.00
_cell.angle_beta   90.00
_cell.angle_gamma   90.00
#
_symmetry.space_group_name_H-M   'P 1'
#
loop_
_entity.id
_entity.type
_entity.pdbx_description
1 polymer ?
#
loop_
_entity_poly.entity_id
_entity_poly.type
_entity_poly.pdbx_seq_one_letter_code
_entity_poly.pdbx_strand_id
1 'polypeptide(L)'
;SVPPGWTHTGRVSPGHQVQLTFALRQPDTGRLARLLDAVSDPRSPQYGKYLSLERVRDLVQPSPATLMAVLKWLQGHGVESCTSVVTLDFLECQMPASTAERLLPGAQFHRYVKGQRSVVRSPLPYAVPQELAEHLDFVGGLHRFPAERRVVGRAWEGKEAGTRRQHGGRAGFHLGVTPSVLRQRYNMTGGDVGLLPNNSQACAQFLEQYFHQADLAEFMQLFGKSFGHRSQVDRVVGHQGKGKAGLEASLDVEYIMSTGANISTWSQEPFLAWLLLLSNMSSLPWVHSVSYGDDEDSLSRAYMERVNTEFMKAAARGLTILFASGDDGAGCRRVPGGNHTFRPSFPASSPYVTTVGGTSFKNP
;
A
#
# COMPACT_ATOMS: atom_id res chain seq x y z
N SER A 1 16.64 1.58 11.84
CA SER A 1 16.44 1.38 13.30
C SER A 1 15.14 0.61 13.51
N VAL A 2 15.00 -0.07 14.65
CA VAL A 2 13.75 -0.79 14.98
C VAL A 2 12.68 0.25 15.36
N PRO A 3 11.47 0.24 14.77
CA PRO A 3 10.44 1.21 15.10
C PRO A 3 9.91 1.04 16.54
N PRO A 4 9.36 2.11 17.15
CA PRO A 4 8.80 2.04 18.50
C PRO A 4 7.75 0.93 18.68
N GLY A 5 7.83 0.23 19.81
CA GLY A 5 6.89 -0.83 20.20
C GLY A 5 7.18 -2.21 19.61
N TRP A 6 8.15 -2.35 18.71
CA TRP A 6 8.64 -3.67 18.28
C TRP A 6 9.69 -4.18 19.27
N THR A 7 9.52 -5.43 19.70
CA THR A 7 10.44 -6.12 20.60
C THR A 7 11.28 -7.11 19.79
N HIS A 8 12.60 -7.03 19.94
CA HIS A 8 13.53 -8.02 19.40
C HIS A 8 13.45 -9.31 20.21
N THR A 9 13.20 -10.45 19.56
CA THR A 9 13.08 -11.75 20.24
C THR A 9 14.30 -12.65 20.03
N GLY A 10 15.26 -12.24 19.22
CA GLY A 10 16.47 -13.01 18.94
C GLY A 10 16.67 -13.39 17.48
N ARG A 11 17.77 -14.08 17.20
CA ARG A 11 18.16 -14.53 15.86
C ARG A 11 17.28 -15.70 15.42
N VAL A 12 16.90 -15.75 14.14
CA VAL A 12 16.16 -16.91 13.60
C VAL A 12 17.10 -18.10 13.36
N SER A 13 16.54 -19.31 13.30
CA SER A 13 17.34 -20.49 12.99
C SER A 13 17.89 -20.43 11.55
N PRO A 14 19.06 -21.02 11.28
CA PRO A 14 19.66 -21.07 9.93
C PRO A 14 18.74 -21.61 8.83
N GLY A 15 17.83 -22.53 9.20
CA GLY A 15 16.85 -23.14 8.31
C GLY A 15 15.51 -22.42 8.22
N HIS A 16 15.32 -21.31 8.95
CA HIS A 16 14.09 -20.53 8.88
C HIS A 16 13.91 -19.98 7.46
N GLN A 17 12.75 -20.23 6.84
CA GLN A 17 12.49 -19.73 5.50
C GLN A 17 12.25 -18.23 5.54
N VAL A 18 12.91 -17.51 4.64
CA VAL A 18 12.70 -16.09 4.38
C VAL A 18 12.32 -15.89 2.92
N GLN A 19 11.40 -14.96 2.67
CA GLN A 19 11.04 -14.53 1.31
C GLN A 19 11.70 -13.18 1.06
N LEU A 20 12.51 -13.12 0.01
CA LEU A 20 13.18 -11.90 -0.44
C LEU A 20 12.71 -11.54 -1.84
N THR A 21 12.53 -10.25 -2.08
CA THR A 21 12.12 -9.72 -3.39
C THR A 21 13.29 -8.97 -4.00
N PHE A 22 13.86 -9.47 -5.08
CA PHE A 22 14.90 -8.81 -5.83
C PHE A 22 14.23 -7.85 -6.82
N ALA A 23 14.55 -6.57 -6.72
CA ALA A 23 14.11 -5.54 -7.66
C ALA A 23 15.19 -5.40 -8.73
N LEU A 24 14.94 -5.94 -9.92
CA LEU A 24 15.90 -5.98 -11.02
C LEU A 24 15.94 -4.60 -11.70
N ARG A 25 17.11 -4.22 -12.20
CA ARG A 25 17.30 -2.95 -12.90
C ARG A 25 16.46 -2.91 -14.18
N GLN A 26 15.54 -1.96 -14.23
CA GLN A 26 14.78 -1.60 -15.42
C GLN A 26 15.66 -0.76 -16.38
N PRO A 27 15.40 -0.78 -17.71
CA PRO A 27 16.05 0.12 -18.66
C PRO A 27 15.63 1.57 -18.43
N ASP A 28 16.21 2.51 -19.18
CA ASP A 28 15.85 3.94 -19.12
C ASP A 28 14.32 4.14 -19.25
N THR A 29 13.72 4.69 -18.19
CA THR A 29 12.28 4.88 -18.04
C THR A 29 11.77 6.14 -18.74
N GLY A 30 12.63 6.93 -19.39
CA GLY A 30 12.23 8.14 -20.13
C GLY A 30 11.27 7.89 -21.29
N ARG A 31 11.26 6.67 -21.85
CA ARG A 31 10.22 6.28 -22.82
C ARG A 31 8.87 6.01 -22.15
N LEU A 32 8.86 5.39 -20.97
CA LEU A 32 7.65 5.19 -20.18
C LEU A 32 7.05 6.53 -19.76
N ALA A 33 7.87 7.47 -19.27
CA ALA A 33 7.44 8.81 -18.88
C ALA A 33 6.72 9.54 -20.03
N ARG A 34 7.33 9.59 -21.22
CA ARG A 34 6.72 10.25 -22.38
C ARG A 34 5.40 9.62 -22.82
N LEU A 35 5.30 8.29 -22.75
CA LEU A 35 4.07 7.58 -23.07
C LEU A 35 2.99 7.86 -22.01
N LEU A 36 3.36 7.87 -20.73
CA LEU A 36 2.48 8.24 -19.64
C LEU A 36 1.90 9.65 -19.83
N ASP A 37 2.75 10.65 -20.08
CA ASP A 37 2.30 12.04 -20.33
C ASP A 37 1.31 12.09 -21.50
N ALA A 38 1.60 11.36 -22.58
CA ALA A 38 0.73 11.32 -23.76
C ALA A 38 -0.64 10.68 -23.48
N VAL A 39 -0.72 9.63 -22.66
CA VAL A 39 -2.00 8.96 -22.37
C VAL A 39 -2.80 9.60 -21.24
N SER A 40 -2.18 10.48 -20.45
CA SER A 40 -2.79 11.14 -19.28
C SER A 40 -3.12 12.62 -19.47
N ASP A 41 -2.50 13.33 -20.43
CA ASP A 41 -2.89 14.71 -20.76
C ASP A 41 -4.23 14.72 -21.54
N PRO A 42 -5.33 15.29 -21.01
CA PRO A 42 -6.62 15.34 -21.71
C PRO A 42 -6.61 16.13 -23.02
N ARG A 43 -5.55 16.90 -23.30
CA ARG A 43 -5.35 17.63 -24.57
C ARG A 43 -4.58 16.81 -25.60
N SER A 44 -3.99 15.68 -25.20
CA SER A 44 -3.27 14.79 -26.10
C SER A 44 -4.23 13.94 -26.93
N PRO A 45 -3.95 13.73 -28.24
CA PRO A 45 -4.72 12.77 -29.04
C PRO A 45 -4.54 11.31 -28.60
N GLN A 46 -3.62 11.05 -27.67
CA GLN A 46 -3.40 9.73 -27.05
C GLN A 46 -4.11 9.58 -25.70
N TYR A 47 -4.81 10.61 -25.21
CA TYR A 47 -5.53 10.54 -23.93
C TYR A 47 -6.46 9.32 -23.86
N GLY A 48 -6.37 8.57 -22.76
CA GLY A 48 -7.18 7.37 -22.54
C GLY A 48 -6.77 6.13 -23.35
N LYS A 49 -5.77 6.23 -24.24
CA LYS A 49 -5.22 5.08 -24.99
C LYS A 49 -4.15 4.36 -24.18
N TYR A 50 -4.57 3.83 -23.04
CA TYR A 50 -3.70 3.20 -22.06
C TYR A 50 -3.02 1.92 -22.59
N LEU A 51 -1.89 1.59 -21.98
CA LEU A 51 -1.04 0.47 -22.38
C LEU A 51 -1.54 -0.84 -21.76
N SER A 52 -1.39 -1.95 -22.48
CA SER A 52 -1.55 -3.29 -21.89
C SER A 52 -0.36 -3.62 -20.99
N LEU A 53 -0.51 -4.63 -20.12
CA LEU A 53 0.58 -5.07 -19.24
C LEU A 53 1.78 -5.59 -20.04
N GLU A 54 1.52 -6.27 -21.16
CA GLU A 54 2.54 -6.79 -22.07
C GLU A 54 3.30 -5.64 -22.73
N ARG A 55 2.59 -4.56 -23.11
CA ARG A 55 3.24 -3.38 -23.67
C ARG A 55 4.09 -2.66 -22.63
N VAL A 56 3.65 -2.61 -21.38
CA VAL A 56 4.47 -2.09 -20.27
C VAL A 56 5.70 -2.96 -20.06
N ARG A 57 5.56 -4.29 -20.04
CA ARG A 57 6.70 -5.23 -19.95
C ARG A 57 7.74 -4.93 -21.03
N ASP A 58 7.34 -4.77 -22.28
CA ASP A 58 8.28 -4.51 -23.38
C ASP A 58 9.09 -3.21 -23.18
N LEU A 59 8.57 -2.26 -22.40
CA LEU A 59 9.24 -1.00 -22.09
C LEU A 59 10.18 -1.09 -20.88
N VAL A 60 9.88 -1.96 -19.91
CA VAL A 60 10.53 -1.95 -18.58
C VAL A 60 11.25 -3.25 -18.22
N GLN A 61 11.08 -4.32 -18.99
CA GLN A 61 11.72 -5.59 -18.69
C GLN A 61 13.25 -5.42 -18.64
N PRO A 62 13.94 -6.07 -17.68
CA PRO A 62 15.39 -5.98 -17.60
C PRO A 62 16.06 -6.54 -18.86
N SER A 63 17.32 -6.14 -19.07
CA SER A 63 18.11 -6.69 -20.18
C SER A 63 18.32 -8.21 -20.00
N PRO A 64 18.52 -8.97 -21.09
CA PRO A 64 18.88 -10.38 -20.99
C PRO A 64 20.14 -10.62 -20.13
N ALA A 65 21.09 -9.69 -20.17
CA ALA A 65 22.28 -9.72 -19.33
C ALA A 65 21.94 -9.61 -17.84
N THR A 66 21.07 -8.67 -17.45
CA THR A 66 20.58 -8.52 -16.07
C THR A 66 19.87 -9.77 -15.59
N LEU A 67 18.94 -10.31 -16.38
CA LEU A 67 18.20 -11.53 -16.03
C LEU A 67 19.17 -12.71 -15.83
N MET A 68 20.08 -12.92 -16.77
CA MET A 68 21.05 -14.02 -16.71
C MET A 68 22.00 -13.88 -15.51
N ALA A 69 22.53 -12.68 -15.26
CA ALA A 69 23.45 -12.43 -14.15
C ALA A 69 22.79 -12.72 -12.80
N VAL A 70 21.58 -12.20 -12.57
CA VAL A 70 20.85 -12.38 -11.31
C VAL A 70 20.40 -13.84 -11.13
N LEU A 71 19.85 -14.48 -12.16
CA LEU A 71 19.41 -15.88 -12.07
C LEU A 71 20.59 -16.83 -11.83
N LYS A 72 21.70 -16.65 -12.56
CA LYS A 72 22.91 -17.46 -12.37
C LYS A 72 23.50 -17.28 -10.96
N TRP A 73 23.49 -16.06 -10.45
CA TRP A 73 23.94 -15.77 -9.09
C TRP A 73 23.08 -16.46 -8.03
N LEU A 74 21.75 -16.39 -8.15
CA LEU A 74 20.80 -17.04 -7.24
C LEU A 74 20.94 -18.57 -7.28
N GLN A 75 20.97 -19.14 -8.49
CA GLN A 75 21.17 -20.58 -8.68
C GLN A 75 22.52 -21.06 -8.14
N GLY A 76 23.59 -20.27 -8.31
CA GLY A 76 24.91 -20.56 -7.76
C GLY A 76 24.95 -20.64 -6.23
N HIS A 77 23.94 -20.08 -5.54
CA HIS A 77 23.76 -20.18 -4.10
C HIS A 77 22.70 -21.22 -3.68
N GLY A 78 22.18 -22.01 -4.62
CA GLY A 78 21.16 -23.02 -4.39
C GLY A 78 19.75 -22.44 -4.19
N VAL A 79 19.48 -21.24 -4.71
CA VAL A 79 18.15 -20.62 -4.67
C VAL A 79 17.39 -20.99 -5.95
N GLU A 80 16.45 -21.93 -5.82
CA GLU A 80 15.68 -22.47 -6.96
C GLU A 80 14.20 -22.05 -6.93
N SER A 81 13.65 -21.79 -5.74
CA SER A 81 12.25 -21.41 -5.56
C SER A 81 12.08 -19.90 -5.77
N CYS A 82 12.07 -19.49 -7.03
CA CYS A 82 11.88 -18.10 -7.44
C CYS A 82 10.70 -17.95 -8.41
N THR A 83 9.87 -16.93 -8.20
CA THR A 83 8.76 -16.55 -9.08
C THR A 83 8.93 -15.11 -9.54
N SER A 84 8.72 -14.87 -10.84
CA SER A 84 8.75 -13.53 -11.41
C SER A 84 7.35 -13.01 -11.72
N VAL A 85 7.24 -11.69 -11.88
CA VAL A 85 6.02 -11.02 -12.37
C VAL A 85 6.01 -10.97 -13.91
N VAL A 86 4.85 -10.72 -14.52
CA VAL A 86 4.73 -10.58 -15.99
C VAL A 86 5.73 -9.57 -16.56
N THR A 87 6.01 -8.47 -15.87
CA THR A 87 6.97 -7.44 -16.31
C THR A 87 8.45 -7.83 -16.16
N LEU A 88 8.75 -9.00 -15.58
CA LEU A 88 10.08 -9.60 -15.41
C LEU A 88 11.09 -8.80 -14.55
N ASP A 89 10.67 -7.67 -13.98
CA ASP A 89 11.54 -6.74 -13.25
C ASP A 89 11.55 -6.96 -11.73
N PHE A 90 10.80 -7.95 -11.25
CA PHE A 90 10.88 -8.44 -9.89
C PHE A 90 11.00 -9.96 -9.86
N LEU A 91 11.75 -10.45 -8.88
CA LEU A 91 11.89 -11.86 -8.59
C LEU A 91 11.71 -12.10 -7.09
N GLU A 92 10.69 -12.86 -6.73
CA GLU A 92 10.43 -13.28 -5.36
C GLU A 92 11.00 -14.66 -5.14
N CYS A 93 11.92 -14.81 -4.19
CA CYS A 93 12.56 -16.08 -3.90
C CYS A 93 12.39 -16.45 -2.43
N GLN A 94 12.10 -17.73 -2.19
CA GLN A 94 12.14 -18.32 -0.84
C GLN A 94 13.44 -19.07 -0.63
N MET A 95 14.09 -18.84 0.51
CA MET A 95 15.32 -19.51 0.87
C MET A 95 15.52 -19.58 2.39
N PRO A 96 16.36 -20.51 2.89
CA PRO A 96 16.78 -20.51 4.28
C PRO A 96 17.51 -19.21 4.65
N ALA A 97 17.30 -18.73 5.88
CA ALA A 97 17.97 -17.54 6.41
C ALA A 97 19.50 -17.63 6.25
N SER A 98 20.10 -18.80 6.49
CA SER A 98 21.54 -19.00 6.29
C SER A 98 22.01 -18.84 4.84
N THR A 99 21.18 -19.22 3.86
CA THR A 99 21.47 -18.99 2.44
C THR A 99 21.36 -17.51 2.12
N ALA A 100 20.31 -16.83 2.61
CA ALA A 100 20.15 -15.40 2.43
C ALA A 100 21.31 -14.59 3.04
N GLU A 101 21.80 -14.96 4.23
CA GLU A 101 22.95 -14.30 4.88
C GLU A 101 24.27 -14.51 4.11
N ARG A 102 24.45 -15.65 3.42
CA ARG A 102 25.60 -15.88 2.52
C ARG A 102 25.47 -15.09 1.22
N LEU A 103 24.26 -15.07 0.66
CA LEU A 103 23.93 -14.37 -0.58
C LEU A 103 24.10 -12.85 -0.43
N LEU A 104 23.77 -12.31 0.75
CA LEU A 104 23.75 -10.89 1.06
C LEU A 104 24.67 -10.59 2.26
N PRO A 105 26.01 -10.54 2.06
CA PRO A 105 26.95 -10.33 3.16
C PRO A 105 26.61 -9.10 3.99
N GLY A 106 26.67 -9.26 5.31
CA GLY A 106 26.29 -8.23 6.29
C GLY A 106 24.87 -8.36 6.83
N ALA A 107 23.95 -9.01 6.09
CA ALA A 107 22.62 -9.29 6.58
C ALA A 107 22.65 -10.30 7.75
N GLN A 108 21.78 -10.10 8.73
CA GLN A 108 21.57 -11.05 9.82
C GLN A 108 20.11 -11.07 10.24
N PHE A 109 19.42 -12.19 10.07
CA PHE A 109 17.97 -12.22 10.28
C PHE A 109 17.59 -12.43 11.74
N HIS A 110 16.77 -11.52 12.25
CA HIS A 110 16.21 -11.55 13.60
C HIS A 110 14.70 -11.48 13.56
N ARG A 111 14.06 -12.10 14.56
CA ARG A 111 12.62 -11.99 14.76
C ARG A 111 12.31 -10.79 15.64
N TYR A 112 11.27 -10.08 15.23
CA TYR A 112 10.69 -8.97 15.96
C TYR A 112 9.21 -9.23 16.14
N VAL A 113 8.69 -8.92 17.33
CA VAL A 113 7.29 -9.12 17.68
C VAL A 113 6.67 -7.84 18.21
N LYS A 114 5.39 -7.67 17.94
CA LYS A 114 4.58 -6.58 18.48
C LYS A 114 3.12 -7.01 18.59
N GLY A 115 2.65 -7.23 19.81
CA GLY A 115 1.33 -7.84 20.03
C GLY A 115 1.26 -9.23 19.39
N GLN A 116 0.34 -9.42 18.45
CA GLN A 116 0.19 -10.66 17.68
C GLN A 116 1.06 -10.70 16.41
N ARG A 117 1.78 -9.61 16.10
CA ARG A 117 2.58 -9.50 14.87
C ARG A 117 3.97 -10.09 15.06
N SER A 118 4.47 -10.73 14.01
CA SER A 118 5.84 -11.23 13.97
C SER A 118 6.45 -11.06 12.59
N VAL A 119 7.59 -10.39 12.52
CA VAL A 119 8.37 -10.22 11.28
C VAL A 119 9.80 -10.68 11.48
N VAL A 120 10.44 -11.05 10.37
CA VAL A 120 11.85 -11.41 10.32
C VAL A 120 12.58 -10.40 9.46
N ARG A 121 13.54 -9.70 10.05
CA ARG A 121 14.26 -8.57 9.43
C ARG A 121 15.73 -8.57 9.82
N SER A 122 16.56 -7.94 8.99
CA SER A 122 17.96 -7.64 9.31
C SER A 122 18.08 -6.23 9.88
N PRO A 123 18.60 -6.06 11.10
CA PRO A 123 18.95 -4.74 11.64
C PRO A 123 20.23 -4.18 11.01
N LEU A 124 21.05 -5.05 10.39
CA LEU A 124 22.32 -4.72 9.76
C LEU A 124 22.13 -4.49 8.25
N PRO A 125 22.91 -3.59 7.64
CA PRO A 125 22.91 -3.41 6.19
C PRO A 125 23.40 -4.67 5.48
N TYR A 126 23.07 -4.79 4.20
CA TYR A 126 23.59 -5.85 3.33
C TYR A 126 24.43 -5.27 2.20
N ALA A 127 25.27 -6.11 1.62
CA ALA A 127 25.98 -5.85 0.39
C ALA A 127 25.55 -6.85 -0.69
N VAL A 128 25.76 -6.47 -1.94
CA VAL A 128 25.69 -7.35 -3.11
C VAL A 128 27.06 -7.36 -3.80
N PRO A 129 27.42 -8.44 -4.52
CA PRO A 129 28.63 -8.44 -5.35
C PRO A 129 28.65 -7.24 -6.30
N GLN A 130 29.84 -6.66 -6.52
CA GLN A 130 30.00 -5.48 -7.37
C GLN A 130 29.46 -5.71 -8.80
N GLU A 131 29.61 -6.93 -9.32
CA GLU A 131 29.09 -7.37 -10.61
C GLU A 131 27.56 -7.30 -10.71
N LEU A 132 26.83 -7.30 -9.58
CA LEU A 132 25.37 -7.20 -9.56
C LEU A 132 24.86 -5.78 -9.26
N ALA A 133 25.74 -4.84 -8.95
CA ALA A 133 25.34 -3.48 -8.58
C ALA A 133 24.59 -2.75 -9.71
N GLU A 134 24.88 -3.09 -10.97
CA GLU A 134 24.17 -2.55 -12.14
C GLU A 134 22.89 -3.33 -12.50
N HIS A 135 22.69 -4.49 -11.90
CA HIS A 135 21.58 -5.41 -12.21
C HIS A 135 20.44 -5.37 -11.19
N LEU A 136 20.67 -4.77 -10.01
CA LEU A 136 19.70 -4.68 -8.93
C LEU A 136 19.50 -3.22 -8.49
N ASP A 137 18.26 -2.87 -8.15
CA ASP A 137 17.92 -1.60 -7.49
C ASP A 137 17.98 -1.75 -5.97
N PHE A 138 17.33 -2.81 -5.44
CA PHE A 138 17.35 -3.17 -4.03
C PHE A 138 16.87 -4.61 -3.82
N VAL A 139 17.08 -5.13 -2.60
CA VAL A 139 16.47 -6.37 -2.11
C VAL A 139 15.45 -6.06 -1.01
N GLY A 140 14.19 -6.38 -1.28
CA GLY A 140 13.05 -6.24 -0.36
C GLY A 140 12.98 -7.39 0.65
N GLY A 141 12.30 -7.16 1.76
CA GLY A 141 12.13 -8.15 2.84
C GLY A 141 13.21 -8.10 3.94
N LEU A 142 14.25 -7.27 3.79
CA LEU A 142 15.33 -7.17 4.79
C LEU A 142 15.05 -6.18 5.92
N HIS A 143 14.79 -4.90 5.63
CA HIS A 143 14.83 -3.85 6.66
C HIS A 143 13.47 -3.29 7.06
N ARG A 144 12.56 -3.08 6.09
CA ARG A 144 11.30 -2.37 6.33
C ARG A 144 10.35 -3.16 7.21
N PHE A 145 9.93 -2.55 8.30
CA PHE A 145 8.81 -3.03 9.10
C PHE A 145 7.50 -2.58 8.44
N PRO A 146 6.39 -3.33 8.61
CA PRO A 146 5.07 -2.84 8.24
C PRO A 146 4.83 -1.47 8.88
N ALA A 147 4.26 -0.54 8.09
CA ALA A 147 3.98 0.80 8.58
C ALA A 147 2.97 0.73 9.74
N GLU A 148 3.06 1.70 10.64
CA GLU A 148 2.06 1.91 11.67
C GLU A 148 1.65 3.37 11.69
N ARG A 149 0.35 3.60 11.51
CA ARG A 149 -0.27 4.83 11.99
C ARG A 149 -1.06 4.54 13.25
N ARG A 150 -0.95 5.45 14.22
CA ARG A 150 -1.92 5.52 15.31
C ARG A 150 -3.22 6.01 14.69
N VAL A 151 -4.21 5.13 14.57
CA VAL A 151 -5.58 5.61 14.36
C VAL A 151 -5.90 6.48 15.57
N VAL A 152 -6.09 7.78 15.35
CA VAL A 152 -6.48 8.71 16.41
C VAL A 152 -7.94 8.44 16.72
N GLY A 153 -8.21 7.34 17.41
CA GLY A 153 -9.52 7.01 17.98
C GLY A 153 -9.79 7.91 19.18
N ARG A 154 -10.05 9.20 18.94
CA ARG A 154 -10.57 10.11 19.97
C ARG A 154 -12.03 10.42 19.66
N ALA A 155 -12.92 9.51 20.03
CA ALA A 155 -14.34 9.86 20.10
C ALA A 155 -15.03 9.43 21.40
N TRP A 156 -14.45 8.53 22.21
CA TRP A 156 -15.18 7.95 23.36
C TRP A 156 -14.35 7.77 24.65
N GLU A 157 -13.21 8.47 24.81
CA GLU A 157 -12.56 8.58 26.12
C GLU A 157 -12.68 10.03 26.62
N GLY A 158 -13.58 10.26 27.59
CA GLY A 158 -13.51 11.44 28.47
C GLY A 158 -14.67 12.44 28.46
N LYS A 159 -15.94 12.02 28.25
CA LYS A 159 -17.11 12.87 28.57
C LYS A 159 -18.23 12.14 29.29
N GLU A 160 -17.91 11.39 30.35
CA GLU A 160 -18.89 11.07 31.40
C GLU A 160 -18.32 11.38 32.78
N ALA A 161 -18.22 12.68 33.10
CA ALA A 161 -18.26 13.20 34.47
C ALA A 161 -18.26 14.74 34.41
N GLY A 162 -19.43 15.36 34.24
CA GLY A 162 -19.52 16.82 34.23
C GLY A 162 -20.92 17.36 33.94
N THR A 163 -21.71 17.47 35.00
CA THR A 163 -22.84 18.39 35.20
C THR A 163 -23.95 18.48 34.13
N ARG A 164 -25.08 17.80 34.45
CA ARG A 164 -26.43 18.15 33.97
C ARG A 164 -26.68 19.66 34.14
N ARG A 165 -26.82 20.39 33.04
CA ARG A 165 -27.64 21.62 32.99
C ARG A 165 -28.68 21.44 31.89
N GLN A 166 -29.94 21.49 32.30
CA GLN A 166 -31.12 21.46 31.45
C GLN A 166 -31.14 22.70 30.54
N HIS A 167 -31.10 22.49 29.23
CA HIS A 167 -31.72 23.39 28.27
C HIS A 167 -32.49 22.57 27.24
N GLY A 168 -33.78 22.87 27.10
CA GLY A 168 -34.76 22.19 26.24
C GLY A 168 -34.58 22.47 24.75
N GLY A 169 -33.42 22.16 24.20
CA GLY A 169 -33.23 21.94 22.77
C GLY A 169 -33.22 20.43 22.50
N ARG A 170 -33.84 19.98 21.40
CA ARG A 170 -33.63 18.61 20.91
C ARG A 170 -32.13 18.37 20.80
N ALA A 171 -31.56 17.52 21.66
CA ALA A 171 -30.19 17.09 21.51
C ALA A 171 -30.09 16.36 20.17
N GLY A 172 -29.50 17.01 19.18
CA GLY A 172 -29.18 16.36 17.91
C GLY A 172 -28.17 15.25 18.22
N PHE A 173 -28.63 14.01 18.26
CA PHE A 173 -27.75 12.86 18.25
C PHE A 173 -27.04 12.83 16.90
N HIS A 174 -25.79 13.31 16.84
CA HIS A 174 -24.95 13.17 15.66
C HIS A 174 -23.98 12.00 15.89
N LEU A 175 -24.16 10.90 15.16
CA LEU A 175 -23.38 9.65 15.30
C LEU A 175 -21.95 9.76 14.72
N GLY A 176 -21.55 10.95 14.25
CA GLY A 176 -20.35 11.17 13.46
C GLY A 176 -20.65 11.20 11.96
N VAL A 177 -19.60 11.11 11.14
CA VAL A 177 -19.74 11.02 9.68
C VAL A 177 -20.14 9.58 9.33
N THR A 178 -21.24 9.41 8.60
CA THR A 178 -21.74 8.12 8.12
C THR A 178 -21.81 8.12 6.58
N PRO A 179 -22.03 6.96 5.92
CA PRO A 179 -22.32 6.90 4.49
C PRO A 179 -23.38 7.90 4.01
N SER A 180 -24.48 8.07 4.75
CA SER A 180 -25.53 9.02 4.37
C SER A 180 -25.05 10.47 4.43
N VAL A 181 -24.25 10.84 5.44
CA VAL A 181 -23.65 12.18 5.57
C VAL A 181 -22.72 12.47 4.41
N LEU A 182 -21.84 11.53 4.04
CA LEU A 182 -20.92 11.71 2.91
C LEU A 182 -21.66 11.83 1.58
N ARG A 183 -22.60 10.91 1.32
CA ARG A 183 -23.39 10.92 0.08
C ARG A 183 -24.18 12.22 -0.04
N GLN A 184 -24.82 12.68 1.04
CA GLN A 184 -25.51 13.97 1.04
C GLN A 184 -24.56 15.14 0.80
N ARG A 185 -23.42 15.19 1.50
CA ARG A 185 -22.45 16.28 1.38
C ARG A 185 -21.86 16.41 -0.02
N TYR A 186 -21.61 15.27 -0.67
CA TYR A 186 -21.05 15.21 -2.02
C TYR A 186 -22.11 15.00 -3.11
N ASN A 187 -23.38 15.33 -2.81
CA ASN A 187 -24.50 15.35 -3.76
C ASN A 187 -24.76 14.02 -4.49
N MET A 188 -24.55 12.90 -3.81
CA MET A 188 -24.82 11.55 -4.32
C MET A 188 -26.24 11.12 -3.95
N THR A 189 -27.06 10.87 -4.96
CA THR A 189 -28.43 10.37 -4.83
C THR A 189 -28.46 8.87 -4.57
N GLY A 190 -29.64 8.30 -4.29
CA GLY A 190 -29.80 6.84 -4.16
C GLY A 190 -29.54 6.06 -5.47
N GLY A 191 -29.63 6.74 -6.62
CA GLY A 191 -29.35 6.18 -7.94
C GLY A 191 -27.89 6.23 -8.37
N ASP A 192 -27.05 7.01 -7.67
CA ASP A 192 -25.61 7.14 -7.98
C ASP A 192 -24.83 5.94 -7.42
N VAL A 193 -25.02 4.79 -8.06
CA VAL A 193 -24.41 3.50 -7.73
C VAL A 193 -23.88 2.84 -9.00
N GLY A 194 -22.89 1.96 -8.87
CA GLY A 194 -22.30 1.23 -9.97
C GLY A 194 -23.32 0.32 -10.66
N LEU A 195 -23.35 0.38 -12.00
CA LEU A 195 -24.23 -0.46 -12.84
C LEU A 195 -23.43 -1.34 -13.81
N LEU A 196 -22.16 -1.00 -14.07
CA LEU A 196 -21.34 -1.69 -15.06
C LEU A 196 -20.61 -2.89 -14.41
N PRO A 197 -20.82 -4.12 -14.91
CA PRO A 197 -20.24 -5.32 -14.29
C PRO A 197 -18.71 -5.40 -14.41
N ASN A 198 -18.13 -4.76 -15.42
CA ASN A 198 -16.68 -4.76 -15.67
C ASN A 198 -15.95 -3.61 -14.97
N ASN A 199 -16.66 -2.78 -14.20
CA ASN A 199 -16.04 -1.77 -13.36
C ASN A 199 -15.73 -2.39 -11.99
N SER A 200 -14.53 -2.16 -11.49
CA SER A 200 -14.11 -2.62 -10.16
C SER A 200 -13.16 -1.62 -9.51
N GLN A 201 -13.15 -1.65 -8.18
CA GLN A 201 -12.32 -0.81 -7.31
C GLN A 201 -11.59 -1.66 -6.27
N ALA A 202 -10.57 -1.11 -5.64
CA ALA A 202 -9.83 -1.77 -4.59
C ALA A 202 -9.48 -0.82 -3.45
N CYS A 203 -9.48 -1.35 -2.23
CA CYS A 203 -8.75 -0.77 -1.12
C CYS A 203 -7.48 -1.58 -0.84
N ALA A 204 -6.41 -0.88 -0.49
CA ALA A 204 -5.19 -1.51 -0.02
C ALA A 204 -4.72 -0.81 1.25
N GLN A 205 -4.50 -1.61 2.29
CA GLN A 205 -3.94 -1.17 3.56
C GLN A 205 -2.84 -2.12 3.96
N PHE A 206 -1.85 -1.64 4.69
CA PHE A 206 -0.65 -2.42 5.00
C PHE A 206 -0.28 -2.32 6.48
N LEU A 207 -1.29 -2.18 7.32
CA LEU A 207 -1.15 -2.10 8.76
C LEU A 207 -1.23 -3.47 9.43
N GLU A 208 -1.24 -4.61 8.72
CA GLU A 208 -1.53 -5.94 9.28
C GLU A 208 -2.82 -5.92 10.11
N GLN A 209 -3.83 -5.27 9.55
CA GLN A 209 -5.19 -5.18 10.04
C GLN A 209 -6.09 -5.87 9.01
N TYR A 210 -6.99 -6.71 9.46
CA TYR A 210 -7.90 -7.41 8.55
C TYR A 210 -9.29 -6.82 8.70
N PHE A 211 -10.01 -6.59 7.61
CA PHE A 211 -11.45 -6.36 7.71
C PHE A 211 -12.12 -7.73 7.87
N HIS A 212 -13.24 -7.79 8.60
CA HIS A 212 -14.06 -8.98 8.66
C HIS A 212 -15.26 -8.83 7.75
N GLN A 213 -15.56 -9.89 6.99
CA GLN A 213 -16.70 -9.90 6.07
C GLN A 213 -18.04 -9.78 6.82
N ALA A 214 -18.12 -10.27 8.06
CA ALA A 214 -19.30 -10.10 8.90
C ALA A 214 -19.52 -8.62 9.29
N ASP A 215 -18.46 -7.93 9.71
CA ASP A 215 -18.49 -6.52 10.08
C ASP A 215 -18.93 -5.65 8.90
N LEU A 216 -18.41 -5.89 7.70
CA LEU A 216 -18.84 -5.19 6.49
C LEU A 216 -20.33 -5.41 6.19
N ALA A 217 -20.83 -6.63 6.37
CA ALA A 217 -22.25 -6.93 6.15
C ALA A 217 -23.14 -6.21 7.19
N GLU A 218 -22.74 -6.20 8.45
CA GLU A 218 -23.42 -5.47 9.52
C GLU A 218 -23.39 -3.94 9.28
N PHE A 219 -22.22 -3.39 8.92
CA PHE A 219 -22.07 -1.98 8.56
C PHE A 219 -23.04 -1.58 7.44
N MET A 220 -23.11 -2.38 6.37
CA MET A 220 -24.02 -2.12 5.25
C MET A 220 -25.49 -2.26 5.65
N GLN A 221 -25.82 -3.19 6.55
CA GLN A 221 -27.16 -3.31 7.11
C GLN A 221 -27.55 -2.07 7.94
N LEU A 222 -26.60 -1.48 8.67
CA LEU A 222 -26.84 -0.30 9.50
C LEU A 222 -26.91 0.99 8.66
N PHE A 223 -25.98 1.19 7.73
CA PHE A 223 -25.76 2.47 7.07
C PHE A 223 -26.04 2.50 5.56
N GLY A 224 -26.18 1.35 4.90
CA GLY A 224 -26.35 1.22 3.45
C GLY A 224 -27.78 1.31 2.93
N LYS A 225 -28.80 1.41 3.80
CA LYS A 225 -30.22 1.28 3.42
C LYS A 225 -30.74 2.31 2.40
N SER A 226 -30.07 3.45 2.24
CA SER A 226 -30.52 4.55 1.37
C SER A 226 -30.00 4.46 -0.07
N PHE A 227 -29.22 3.45 -0.42
CA PHE A 227 -28.66 3.25 -1.76
C PHE A 227 -28.45 1.76 -2.08
N GLY A 228 -28.42 1.40 -3.36
CA GLY A 228 -28.05 0.04 -3.79
C GLY A 228 -26.60 -0.25 -3.43
N HIS A 229 -26.33 -1.36 -2.73
CA HIS A 229 -24.99 -1.68 -2.24
C HIS A 229 -24.73 -3.18 -2.28
N ARG A 230 -23.43 -3.50 -2.21
CA ARG A 230 -22.93 -4.86 -1.98
C ARG A 230 -22.54 -4.97 -0.51
N SER A 231 -22.78 -6.13 0.08
CA SER A 231 -22.39 -6.43 1.47
C SER A 231 -21.15 -7.32 1.56
N GLN A 232 -20.57 -7.68 0.42
CA GLN A 232 -19.39 -8.55 0.31
C GLN A 232 -18.38 -8.02 -0.69
N VAL A 233 -17.09 -8.19 -0.37
CA VAL A 233 -16.01 -7.98 -1.33
C VAL A 233 -15.95 -9.17 -2.30
N ASP A 234 -15.56 -8.94 -3.54
CA ASP A 234 -15.47 -10.02 -4.53
C ASP A 234 -14.16 -10.79 -4.44
N ARG A 235 -13.10 -10.13 -3.94
CA ARG A 235 -11.77 -10.72 -3.86
C ARG A 235 -10.97 -10.15 -2.71
N VAL A 236 -10.37 -11.04 -1.95
CA VAL A 236 -9.29 -10.69 -1.01
C VAL A 236 -7.99 -11.19 -1.58
N VAL A 237 -7.02 -10.30 -1.71
CA VAL A 237 -5.69 -10.60 -2.22
C VAL A 237 -4.68 -10.46 -1.09
N GLY A 238 -3.91 -11.52 -0.85
CA GLY A 238 -3.01 -11.63 0.29
C GLY A 238 -3.52 -12.60 1.36
N HIS A 239 -2.91 -12.58 2.53
CA HIS A 239 -3.36 -13.37 3.68
C HIS A 239 -4.36 -12.57 4.51
N GLN A 240 -5.47 -13.19 4.89
CA GLN A 240 -6.32 -12.73 5.98
C GLN A 240 -5.93 -13.51 7.24
N GLY A 241 -5.31 -12.85 8.20
CA GLY A 241 -5.05 -13.46 9.50
C GLY A 241 -6.37 -13.70 10.24
N LYS A 242 -6.41 -14.72 11.12
CA LYS A 242 -7.57 -14.96 12.01
C LYS A 242 -7.67 -13.95 13.18
N GLY A 243 -7.03 -12.79 13.04
CA GLY A 243 -6.95 -11.77 14.08
C GLY A 243 -8.24 -10.95 14.20
N LYS A 244 -8.33 -10.11 15.24
CA LYS A 244 -9.42 -9.14 15.38
C LYS A 244 -9.45 -8.19 14.18
N ALA A 245 -10.65 -7.79 13.77
CA ALA A 245 -10.80 -6.78 12.75
C ALA A 245 -10.07 -5.50 13.16
N GLY A 246 -9.34 -4.90 12.23
CA GLY A 246 -8.64 -3.65 12.47
C GLY A 246 -9.46 -2.46 11.98
N LEU A 247 -9.48 -1.39 12.77
CA LEU A 247 -10.27 -0.19 12.48
C LEU A 247 -9.94 0.42 11.10
N GLU A 248 -8.66 0.45 10.70
CA GLU A 248 -8.26 0.99 9.40
C GLU A 248 -8.77 0.13 8.25
N ALA A 249 -8.59 -1.19 8.37
CA ALA A 249 -8.99 -2.13 7.33
C ALA A 249 -10.51 -2.18 7.14
N SER A 250 -11.28 -2.08 8.23
CA SER A 250 -12.74 -1.91 8.17
C SER A 250 -13.12 -0.56 7.57
N LEU A 251 -12.51 0.54 8.03
CA LEU A 251 -12.80 1.90 7.54
C LEU A 251 -12.65 2.00 6.01
N ASP A 252 -11.51 1.54 5.47
CA ASP A 252 -11.21 1.63 4.05
C ASP A 252 -12.25 0.89 3.19
N VAL A 253 -12.60 -0.36 3.57
CA VAL A 253 -13.55 -1.18 2.80
C VAL A 253 -14.99 -0.69 2.94
N GLU A 254 -15.41 -0.31 4.14
CA GLU A 254 -16.77 0.15 4.43
C GLU A 254 -17.09 1.45 3.68
N TYR A 255 -16.15 2.39 3.64
CA TYR A 255 -16.36 3.69 3.03
C TYR A 255 -16.13 3.72 1.52
N ILE A 256 -15.18 2.94 0.98
CA ILE A 256 -15.04 2.81 -0.49
C ILE A 256 -16.29 2.15 -1.08
N MET A 257 -16.88 1.15 -0.40
CA MET A 257 -18.10 0.48 -0.83
C MET A 257 -19.38 1.29 -0.57
N SER A 258 -19.30 2.40 0.17
CA SER A 258 -20.40 3.32 0.42
C SER A 258 -20.44 4.48 -0.58
N THR A 259 -19.26 5.00 -0.94
CA THR A 259 -19.10 6.08 -1.92
C THR A 259 -19.09 5.51 -3.34
N GLY A 260 -18.22 4.53 -3.62
CA GLY A 260 -18.27 3.65 -4.79
C GLY A 260 -19.27 2.50 -4.61
N ALA A 261 -20.53 2.84 -4.35
CA ALA A 261 -21.56 1.87 -4.03
C ALA A 261 -21.88 0.93 -5.21
N ASN A 262 -22.18 -0.34 -4.90
CA ASN A 262 -22.53 -1.38 -5.88
C ASN A 262 -21.45 -1.66 -6.96
N ILE A 263 -20.18 -1.35 -6.69
CA ILE A 263 -19.04 -1.66 -7.55
C ILE A 263 -18.29 -2.89 -7.00
N SER A 264 -17.80 -3.75 -7.89
CA SER A 264 -16.98 -4.89 -7.48
C SER A 264 -15.74 -4.41 -6.74
N THR A 265 -15.49 -4.92 -5.53
CA THR A 265 -14.47 -4.38 -4.62
C THR A 265 -13.49 -5.44 -4.18
N TRP A 266 -12.20 -5.11 -4.26
CA TRP A 266 -11.10 -5.97 -3.82
C TRP A 266 -10.42 -5.37 -2.59
N SER A 267 -9.96 -6.23 -1.67
CA SER A 267 -9.14 -5.83 -0.52
C SER A 267 -7.74 -6.44 -0.66
N GLN A 268 -6.67 -5.65 -0.44
CA GLN A 268 -5.30 -6.10 -0.73
C GLN A 268 -4.27 -5.74 0.36
N GLU A 269 -3.38 -6.69 0.68
CA GLU A 269 -2.26 -6.55 1.63
C GLU A 269 -1.14 -7.61 1.34
N PRO A 270 0.18 -7.41 1.61
CA PRO A 270 0.93 -6.21 2.04
C PRO A 270 1.44 -5.32 0.88
N PHE A 271 2.03 -4.14 1.17
CA PHE A 271 2.36 -3.08 0.19
C PHE A 271 3.15 -3.60 -1.01
N LEU A 272 4.23 -4.34 -0.74
CA LEU A 272 5.07 -4.84 -1.82
C LEU A 272 4.33 -5.90 -2.65
N ALA A 273 3.54 -6.79 -2.03
CA ALA A 273 2.75 -7.77 -2.77
C ALA A 273 1.70 -7.07 -3.66
N TRP A 274 1.02 -6.05 -3.15
CA TRP A 274 0.11 -5.20 -3.93
C TRP A 274 0.83 -4.57 -5.13
N LEU A 275 2.00 -3.96 -4.92
CA LEU A 275 2.78 -3.33 -5.98
C LEU A 275 3.21 -4.34 -7.06
N LEU A 276 3.64 -5.54 -6.64
CA LEU A 276 3.99 -6.64 -7.54
C LEU A 276 2.79 -7.16 -8.33
N LEU A 277 1.61 -7.23 -7.70
CA LEU A 277 0.37 -7.65 -8.35
C LEU A 277 -0.03 -6.70 -9.48
N LEU A 278 0.19 -5.39 -9.31
CA LEU A 278 0.00 -4.43 -10.39
C LEU A 278 0.82 -4.87 -11.62
N SER A 279 2.04 -5.33 -11.39
CA SER A 279 2.97 -5.76 -12.44
C SER A 279 2.81 -7.20 -12.93
N ASN A 280 1.82 -7.94 -12.40
CA ASN A 280 1.62 -9.38 -12.67
C ASN A 280 0.22 -9.76 -13.16
N MET A 281 -0.76 -8.85 -13.12
CA MET A 281 -2.15 -9.15 -13.48
C MET A 281 -2.67 -8.17 -14.54
N SER A 282 -3.09 -8.68 -15.70
CA SER A 282 -3.55 -7.83 -16.81
C SER A 282 -4.90 -7.16 -16.52
N SER A 283 -5.80 -7.84 -15.80
CA SER A 283 -7.10 -7.31 -15.38
C SER A 283 -7.08 -6.98 -13.89
N LEU A 284 -7.12 -5.69 -13.57
CA LEU A 284 -7.11 -5.14 -12.21
C LEU A 284 -8.30 -4.20 -12.02
N PRO A 285 -8.68 -3.93 -10.76
CA PRO A 285 -9.53 -2.79 -10.44
C PRO A 285 -8.99 -1.48 -11.01
N TRP A 286 -9.87 -0.64 -11.55
CA TRP A 286 -9.47 0.62 -12.18
C TRP A 286 -9.03 1.67 -11.17
N VAL A 287 -9.60 1.61 -9.97
CA VAL A 287 -9.39 2.58 -8.89
C VAL A 287 -8.85 1.86 -7.66
N HIS A 288 -7.71 2.32 -7.14
CA HIS A 288 -7.09 1.83 -5.92
C HIS A 288 -7.01 2.95 -4.88
N SER A 289 -7.73 2.81 -3.77
CA SER A 289 -7.60 3.69 -2.60
C SER A 289 -6.60 3.06 -1.62
N VAL A 290 -5.57 3.80 -1.26
CA VAL A 290 -4.44 3.26 -0.48
C VAL A 290 -4.15 4.09 0.77
N SER A 291 -4.33 3.46 1.92
CA SER A 291 -4.09 4.07 3.24
C SER A 291 -2.72 3.61 3.77
N TYR A 292 -1.66 4.23 3.24
CA TYR A 292 -0.28 3.94 3.59
C TYR A 292 0.64 5.14 3.41
N GLY A 293 1.61 5.27 4.29
CA GLY A 293 2.71 6.20 4.13
C GLY A 293 3.82 5.96 5.14
N ASP A 294 5.05 6.11 4.68
CA ASP A 294 6.25 6.24 5.49
C ASP A 294 6.73 7.70 5.44
N ASP A 295 7.55 8.11 6.42
CA ASP A 295 8.28 9.37 6.30
C ASP A 295 9.23 9.30 5.10
N GLU A 296 9.19 10.27 4.19
CA GLU A 296 9.98 10.23 2.95
C GLU A 296 11.49 10.11 3.23
N ASP A 297 11.98 10.80 4.26
CA ASP A 297 13.39 10.75 4.66
C ASP A 297 13.84 9.44 5.34
N SER A 298 12.90 8.56 5.67
CA SER A 298 13.21 7.24 6.21
C SER A 298 13.53 6.22 5.11
N LEU A 299 13.20 6.55 3.85
CA LEU A 299 13.32 5.66 2.71
C LEU A 299 14.61 5.92 1.92
N SER A 300 15.16 4.87 1.33
CA SER A 300 16.28 5.05 0.39
C SER A 300 15.77 5.68 -0.91
N ARG A 301 16.60 6.52 -1.51
CA ARG A 301 16.32 7.13 -2.82
C ARG A 301 16.04 6.08 -3.89
N ALA A 302 16.86 5.02 -3.95
CA ALA A 302 16.68 3.91 -4.90
C ALA A 302 15.31 3.22 -4.74
N TYR A 303 14.81 3.07 -3.51
CA TYR A 303 13.48 2.54 -3.30
C TYR A 303 12.40 3.49 -3.79
N MET A 304 12.46 4.77 -3.43
CA MET A 304 11.46 5.76 -3.83
C MET A 304 11.40 5.93 -5.35
N GLU A 305 12.55 6.01 -6.02
CA GLU A 305 12.63 6.10 -7.49
C GLU A 305 12.05 4.85 -8.16
N ARG A 306 12.32 3.66 -7.61
CA ARG A 306 11.74 2.42 -8.12
C ARG A 306 10.23 2.37 -7.90
N VAL A 307 9.72 2.69 -6.71
CA VAL A 307 8.27 2.71 -6.46
C VAL A 307 7.57 3.76 -7.33
N ASN A 308 8.17 4.93 -7.54
CA ASN A 308 7.66 5.92 -8.49
C ASN A 308 7.54 5.35 -9.90
N THR A 309 8.53 4.59 -10.35
CA THR A 309 8.47 3.90 -11.65
C THR A 309 7.33 2.88 -11.69
N GLU A 310 7.06 2.15 -10.60
CA GLU A 310 5.91 1.26 -10.51
C GLU A 310 4.56 2.01 -10.58
N PHE A 311 4.47 3.20 -9.99
CA PHE A 311 3.28 4.05 -10.17
C PHE A 311 3.16 4.60 -11.60
N MET A 312 4.27 4.93 -12.26
CA MET A 312 4.25 5.28 -13.69
C MET A 312 3.72 4.11 -14.54
N LYS A 313 4.15 2.88 -14.25
CA LYS A 313 3.66 1.66 -14.93
C LYS A 313 2.16 1.50 -14.72
N ALA A 314 1.65 1.71 -13.51
CA ALA A 314 0.22 1.64 -13.22
C ALA A 314 -0.58 2.75 -13.95
N ALA A 315 -0.10 3.99 -13.90
CA ALA A 315 -0.74 5.12 -14.56
C ALA A 315 -0.74 4.97 -16.09
N ALA A 316 0.34 4.44 -16.67
CA ALA A 316 0.40 4.16 -18.11
C ALA A 316 -0.64 3.11 -18.56
N ARG A 317 -1.10 2.26 -17.64
CA ARG A 317 -2.18 1.29 -17.85
C ARG A 317 -3.58 1.84 -17.54
N GLY A 318 -3.68 3.12 -17.18
CA GLY A 318 -4.96 3.78 -16.88
C GLY A 318 -5.50 3.47 -15.49
N LEU A 319 -4.66 2.96 -14.58
CA LEU A 319 -5.05 2.74 -13.19
C LEU A 319 -4.99 4.06 -12.42
N THR A 320 -6.06 4.36 -11.68
CA THR A 320 -6.10 5.48 -10.74
C THR A 320 -5.67 5.01 -9.37
N ILE A 321 -4.59 5.58 -8.84
CA ILE A 321 -4.10 5.26 -7.49
C ILE A 321 -4.20 6.51 -6.63
N LEU A 322 -4.94 6.38 -5.52
CA LEU A 322 -5.12 7.43 -4.53
C LEU A 322 -4.37 7.06 -3.26
N PHE A 323 -3.62 8.02 -2.70
CA PHE A 323 -2.95 7.87 -1.42
C PHE A 323 -3.44 8.93 -0.43
N ALA A 324 -3.64 8.55 0.83
CA ALA A 324 -3.91 9.51 1.89
C ALA A 324 -2.68 10.43 2.11
N SER A 325 -2.89 11.74 2.26
CA SER A 325 -1.81 12.71 2.50
C SER A 325 -1.09 12.53 3.84
N GLY A 326 -1.77 11.89 4.79
CA GLY A 326 -1.33 11.68 6.15
C GLY A 326 -2.03 12.54 7.20
N ASP A 327 -1.91 12.09 8.45
CA ASP A 327 -2.67 12.60 9.60
C ASP A 327 -1.86 13.53 10.51
N ASP A 328 -0.60 13.78 10.17
CA ASP A 328 0.36 14.57 10.96
C ASP A 328 0.53 16.01 10.45
N GLY A 329 -0.43 16.49 9.64
CA GLY A 329 -0.35 17.79 8.98
C GLY A 329 0.89 17.89 8.08
N ALA A 330 1.70 18.94 8.23
CA ALA A 330 2.96 19.09 7.50
C ALA A 330 4.08 18.16 8.01
N GLY A 331 3.83 17.39 9.08
CA GLY A 331 4.84 16.63 9.79
C GLY A 331 5.87 17.51 10.50
N CYS A 332 6.71 16.90 11.32
CA CYS A 332 7.79 17.61 11.99
C CYS A 332 9.02 16.70 12.11
N ARG A 333 10.16 17.19 11.62
CA ARG A 333 11.46 16.55 11.76
C ARG A 333 12.40 17.49 12.48
N ARG A 334 13.07 16.98 13.51
CA ARG A 334 14.20 17.66 14.15
C ARG A 334 15.46 17.43 13.34
N VAL A 335 16.07 18.52 12.87
CA VAL A 335 17.33 18.47 12.13
C VAL A 335 18.52 18.71 13.08
N PRO A 336 19.73 18.19 12.75
CA PRO A 336 20.95 18.54 13.49
C PRO A 336 21.11 20.06 13.60
N GLY A 337 21.37 20.56 14.81
CA GLY A 337 21.37 22.00 15.10
C GLY A 337 20.12 22.51 15.83
N GLY A 338 19.13 21.64 16.08
CA GLY A 338 17.98 21.95 16.95
C GLY A 338 16.78 22.59 16.25
N ASN A 339 16.89 22.91 14.96
CA ASN A 339 15.78 23.41 14.16
C ASN A 339 14.77 22.29 13.82
N HIS A 340 13.55 22.69 13.49
CA HIS A 340 12.50 21.82 12.98
C HIS A 340 12.19 22.16 11.53
N THR A 341 11.95 21.13 10.71
CA THR A 341 11.47 21.26 9.34
C THR A 341 10.21 20.42 9.15
N PHE A 342 9.42 20.74 8.13
CA PHE A 342 8.34 19.86 7.70
C PHE A 342 8.89 18.51 7.24
N ARG A 343 8.03 17.49 7.33
CA ARG A 343 8.39 16.10 7.06
C ARG A 343 7.34 15.47 6.14
N PRO A 344 7.57 15.47 4.81
CA PRO A 344 6.63 14.88 3.87
C PRO A 344 6.55 13.35 4.02
N SER A 345 5.46 12.77 3.56
CA SER A 345 5.26 11.32 3.54
C SER A 345 5.28 10.78 2.10
N PHE A 346 5.75 9.55 1.96
CA PHE A 346 5.76 8.78 0.71
C PHE A 346 4.94 7.51 0.90
N PRO A 347 4.09 7.08 -0.05
CA PRO A 347 3.93 7.55 -1.43
C PRO A 347 3.20 8.88 -1.70
N ALA A 348 2.66 9.56 -0.69
CA ALA A 348 1.87 10.78 -0.90
C ALA A 348 2.61 11.91 -1.65
N SER A 349 3.95 11.94 -1.60
CA SER A 349 4.79 12.88 -2.37
C SER A 349 5.12 12.42 -3.79
N SER A 350 4.69 11.23 -4.22
CA SER A 350 4.90 10.75 -5.59
C SER A 350 4.15 11.64 -6.59
N PRO A 351 4.78 12.05 -7.71
CA PRO A 351 4.10 12.85 -8.73
C PRO A 351 3.12 12.03 -9.58
N TYR A 352 3.07 10.71 -9.40
CA TYR A 352 2.29 9.78 -10.24
C TYR A 352 1.07 9.20 -9.53
N VAL A 353 0.67 9.78 -8.39
CA VAL A 353 -0.51 9.39 -7.62
C VAL A 353 -1.41 10.59 -7.35
N THR A 354 -2.69 10.34 -7.07
CA THR A 354 -3.60 11.37 -6.58
C THR A 354 -3.58 11.38 -5.05
N THR A 355 -2.96 12.39 -4.46
CA THR A 355 -2.89 12.53 -3.00
C THR A 355 -4.14 13.22 -2.45
N VAL A 356 -4.80 12.59 -1.47
CA VAL A 356 -6.09 13.04 -0.91
C VAL A 356 -5.90 13.53 0.53
N GLY A 357 -6.27 14.80 0.78
CA GLY A 357 -6.25 15.41 2.11
C GLY A 357 -7.55 15.25 2.90
N GLY A 358 -7.58 15.78 4.13
CA GLY A 358 -8.74 15.73 5.02
C GLY A 358 -9.45 17.08 5.20
N THR A 359 -10.78 17.05 5.43
CA THR A 359 -11.58 18.22 5.79
C THR A 359 -12.55 17.89 6.93
N SER A 360 -13.12 18.90 7.58
CA SER A 360 -14.09 18.73 8.66
C SER A 360 -15.26 19.72 8.55
N PHE A 361 -16.39 19.38 9.17
CA PHE A 361 -17.50 20.31 9.35
C PHE A 361 -17.18 21.31 10.47
N LYS A 362 -17.58 22.58 10.30
CA LYS A 362 -17.34 23.62 11.30
C LYS A 362 -18.14 23.43 12.59
N ASN A 363 -19.33 22.83 12.51
CA ASN A 363 -20.23 22.56 13.64
C ASN A 363 -20.79 21.12 13.50
N PRO A 364 -20.03 20.10 13.94
CA PRO A 364 -20.41 18.70 13.81
C PRO A 364 -21.56 18.29 14.75
#